data_AF-A0A928LN93-F1
#
_entry.id   AF-A0A928LN93-F1
#
_cell.length_a   1.000
_cell.length_b   1.000
_cell.length_c   1.000
_cell.angle_alpha   90.00
_cell.angle_beta   90.00
_cell.angle_gamma   90.00
#
_symmetry.space_group_name_H-M   'P 1'
#
loop_
_entity.id
_entity.type
_entity.pdbx_description
1 polymer ?
#
loop_
_entity_poly.entity_id
_entity_poly.type
_entity_poly.pdbx_seq_one_letter_code
_entity_poly.pdbx_strand_id
1 'polypeptide(L)'
;MSEDKKIKKAHTVIMENRAVANLSGVEDVDSFDEKKVVLYTTHGMMTINGTELHISNLSVESGDLTLEGKISSIIYSDNENLKNASIFTRIFK
;
A
#
# COMPACT_ATOMS: atom_id res chain seq x y z
N MET A 1 31.54 -2.16 10.87
CA MET A 1 30.15 -1.70 11.09
C MET A 1 29.34 -2.33 9.98
N SER A 2 28.76 -3.49 10.26
CA SER A 2 27.98 -4.24 9.28
C SER A 2 26.62 -3.56 9.23
N GLU A 3 26.31 -2.90 8.12
CA GLU A 3 24.94 -2.45 7.86
C GLU A 3 24.08 -3.72 7.78
N ASP A 4 23.23 -3.91 8.80
CA ASP A 4 22.19 -4.94 8.79
C ASP A 4 21.33 -4.70 7.55
N LYS A 5 21.57 -5.49 6.52
CA LYS A 5 20.75 -5.55 5.32
C LYS A 5 19.42 -6.14 5.76
N LYS A 6 18.52 -5.29 6.32
CA LYS A 6 17.14 -5.64 6.65
C LYS A 6 16.60 -6.41 5.45
N ILE A 7 16.37 -7.70 5.64
CA ILE A 7 15.74 -8.54 4.62
C ILE A 7 14.38 -7.88 4.39
N LYS A 8 14.23 -7.17 3.27
CA LYS A 8 12.94 -6.57 2.91
C LYS A 8 11.96 -7.73 2.84
N LYS A 9 11.01 -7.76 3.78
CA LYS A 9 9.94 -8.76 3.75
C LYS A 9 9.26 -8.67 2.39
N ALA A 10 9.04 -9.83 1.79
CA ALA A 10 8.32 -9.92 0.54
C ALA A 10 6.96 -9.24 0.73
N HIS A 11 6.60 -8.37 -0.20
CA HIS A 11 5.30 -7.74 -0.20
C HIS A 11 4.34 -8.63 -0.99
N THR A 12 3.27 -9.07 -0.35
CA THR A 12 2.20 -9.83 -1.00
C THR A 12 0.86 -9.17 -0.74
N VAL A 13 -0.04 -9.27 -1.71
CA VAL A 13 -1.44 -8.87 -1.59
C VAL A 13 -2.29 -10.02 -2.09
N ILE A 14 -3.12 -10.56 -1.20
CA ILE A 14 -4.06 -11.64 -1.50
C ILE A 14 -5.46 -11.06 -1.28
N MET A 15 -6.30 -11.06 -2.32
CA MET A 15 -7.67 -10.58 -2.25
C MET A 15 -8.64 -11.72 -2.52
N GLU A 16 -9.64 -11.86 -1.65
CA GLU A 16 -10.68 -12.87 -1.75
C GLU A 16 -12.04 -12.20 -1.88
N ASN A 17 -12.74 -12.51 -2.99
CA ASN A 17 -14.10 -12.04 -3.27
C ASN A 17 -14.31 -10.52 -3.14
N ARG A 18 -13.24 -9.72 -3.22
CA ARG A 18 -13.24 -8.27 -2.91
C ARG A 18 -13.80 -7.95 -1.52
N ALA A 19 -13.84 -8.93 -0.61
CA ALA A 19 -14.39 -8.85 0.72
C ALA A 19 -13.28 -8.85 1.79
N VAL A 20 -12.17 -9.54 1.51
CA VAL A 20 -11.01 -9.65 2.40
C VAL A 20 -9.74 -9.40 1.58
N ALA A 21 -8.83 -8.61 2.14
CA ALA A 21 -7.47 -8.45 1.63
C ALA A 21 -6.45 -8.73 2.73
N ASN A 22 -5.52 -9.64 2.45
CA ASN A 22 -4.37 -9.93 3.30
C ASN A 22 -3.12 -9.33 2.63
N LEU A 23 -2.40 -8.49 3.37
CA LEU A 23 -1.20 -7.80 2.93
C LEU A 23 -0.03 -8.18 3.84
N SER A 24 1.14 -8.40 3.24
CA SER A 24 2.40 -8.55 3.97
C SER A 24 3.39 -7.45 3.57
N GLY A 25 4.43 -7.23 4.35
CA GLY A 25 5.39 -6.15 4.09
C GLY A 25 4.79 -4.75 4.26
N VAL A 26 3.77 -4.61 5.11
CA VAL A 26 3.27 -3.32 5.60
C VAL A 26 4.26 -2.78 6.63
N GLU A 27 4.76 -1.57 6.41
CA GLU A 27 5.72 -0.90 7.30
C GLU A 27 5.00 0.04 8.27
N ASP A 28 3.95 0.73 7.81
CA ASP A 28 3.17 1.65 8.62
C ASP A 28 1.77 1.87 8.03
N VAL A 29 0.81 2.32 8.86
CA VAL A 29 -0.54 2.71 8.44
C VAL A 29 -0.70 4.21 8.65
N ASP A 30 -0.87 4.96 7.56
CA ASP A 30 -0.94 6.42 7.58
C ASP A 30 -2.33 6.92 8.01
N SER A 31 -3.38 6.36 7.41
CA SER A 31 -4.77 6.70 7.75
C SER A 31 -5.70 5.55 7.40
N PHE A 32 -6.75 5.36 8.20
CA PHE A 32 -7.79 4.38 7.91
C PHE A 32 -9.16 4.94 8.29
N ASP A 33 -10.14 4.70 7.43
CA ASP A 33 -11.55 4.91 7.67
C ASP A 33 -12.38 3.87 6.89
N GLU A 34 -13.71 3.93 7.01
CA GLU A 34 -14.62 2.97 6.37
C GLU A 34 -14.63 3.01 4.83
N LYS A 35 -14.01 4.02 4.21
CA LYS A 35 -14.00 4.21 2.75
C LYS A 35 -12.60 4.12 2.16
N LYS A 36 -11.56 4.40 2.94
CA LYS A 36 -10.19 4.47 2.47
C LYS A 36 -9.20 4.03 3.55
N VAL A 37 -8.21 3.26 3.13
CA VAL A 37 -7.03 2.92 3.92
C VAL A 37 -5.78 3.32 3.16
N VAL A 38 -4.87 4.02 3.82
CA VAL A 38 -3.60 4.48 3.28
C VAL A 38 -2.49 3.89 4.15
N LEU A 39 -1.53 3.22 3.51
CA LEU A 39 -0.49 2.48 4.19
C LEU A 39 0.84 2.55 3.44
N TYR A 40 1.95 2.44 4.16
CA TYR A 40 3.29 2.34 3.62
C TYR A 40 3.72 0.88 3.58
N THR A 41 4.24 0.46 2.43
CA THR A 41 4.76 -0.90 2.21
C THR A 41 6.23 -0.84 1.84
N THR A 42 6.91 -1.99 1.86
CA THR A 42 8.29 -2.12 1.35
C THR A 42 8.47 -1.71 -0.13
N HIS A 43 7.37 -1.53 -0.87
CA HIS A 43 7.30 -1.16 -2.29
C HIS A 43 6.61 0.19 -2.52
N GLY A 44 6.52 1.05 -1.50
CA GLY A 44 5.95 2.39 -1.61
C GLY A 44 4.58 2.53 -0.96
N MET A 45 3.93 3.65 -1.23
CA MET A 45 2.64 4.00 -0.63
C MET A 45 1.52 3.24 -1.35
N MET A 46 0.60 2.67 -0.58
CA MET A 46 -0.58 2.00 -1.10
C MET A 46 -1.83 2.66 -0.55
N THR A 47 -2.81 2.89 -1.43
CA THR A 47 -4.16 3.33 -1.07
C THR A 47 -5.17 2.26 -1.47
N ILE A 48 -5.99 1.85 -0.52
CA ILE A 48 -7.11 0.95 -0.71
C ILE A 48 -8.39 1.77 -0.55
N ASN A 49 -9.28 1.73 -1.54
CA ASN A 49 -10.61 2.35 -1.44
C ASN A 49 -11.69 1.28 -1.43
N GLY A 50 -12.82 1.60 -0.80
CA GLY A 50 -13.94 0.69 -0.66
C GLY A 50 -15.10 1.26 0.14
N THR A 51 -15.88 0.38 0.73
CA THR A 51 -16.96 0.71 1.69
C THR A 51 -16.95 -0.30 2.82
N GLU A 52 -17.28 0.16 4.04
CA GLU A 52 -17.25 -0.65 5.27
C GLU A 52 -15.88 -1.30 5.50
N LEU A 53 -14.82 -0.59 5.09
CA LEU A 53 -13.45 -1.03 5.29
C LEU A 53 -13.11 -1.00 6.79
N HIS A 54 -12.60 -2.11 7.29
CA HIS A 54 -12.12 -2.20 8.66
C HIS A 54 -10.93 -3.15 8.76
N ILE A 55 -10.00 -2.79 9.64
CA ILE A 55 -8.81 -3.59 9.90
C ILE A 55 -9.20 -4.68 10.89
N SER A 56 -9.16 -5.93 10.41
CA SER A 56 -9.43 -7.13 11.21
C SER A 56 -8.20 -7.56 12.01
N ASN A 57 -7.02 -7.43 11.41
CA ASN A 57 -5.74 -7.71 12.05
C ASN A 57 -4.64 -6.77 11.53
N LEU A 58 -3.79 -6.25 12.41
CA LEU A 58 -2.61 -5.48 12.06
C LEU A 58 -1.46 -5.86 12.99
N SER A 59 -0.36 -6.31 12.41
CA SER A 59 0.89 -6.59 13.11
C SER A 59 2.02 -5.87 12.39
N VAL A 60 2.40 -4.70 12.91
CA VAL A 60 3.49 -3.88 12.35
C VAL A 60 4.85 -4.59 12.49
N GLU A 61 5.03 -5.40 13.53
CA GLU A 61 6.26 -6.19 13.72
C GLU A 61 6.40 -7.31 12.68
N SER A 62 5.32 -8.05 12.44
CA SER A 62 5.31 -9.08 11.38
C SER A 62 5.13 -8.47 9.98
N GLY A 63 4.66 -7.23 9.88
CA GLY A 63 4.36 -6.53 8.64
C GLY A 63 3.11 -7.04 7.95
N ASP A 64 2.20 -7.66 8.70
CA ASP A 64 0.97 -8.27 8.17
C ASP A 64 -0.25 -7.40 8.50
N LEU A 65 -1.15 -7.28 7.53
CA LEU A 65 -2.41 -6.55 7.65
C LEU A 65 -3.53 -7.36 6.99
N THR A 66 -4.63 -7.54 7.71
CA THR A 66 -5.89 -8.08 7.18
C THR A 66 -6.94 -7.00 7.20
N LEU A 67 -7.45 -6.68 6.01
CA LEU A 67 -8.51 -5.71 5.78
C LEU A 67 -9.78 -6.44 5.32
N GLU A 68 -10.91 -6.09 5.92
CA GLU A 68 -12.22 -6.61 5.56
C GLU A 68 -13.13 -5.47 5.11
N GLY A 69 -14.12 -5.78 4.27
CA GLY A 69 -15.05 -4.82 3.69
C GLY A 69 -15.10 -4.92 2.18
N LYS A 70 -15.86 -4.05 1.53
CA LYS A 70 -16.03 -4.11 0.07
C LYS A 70 -14.97 -3.28 -0.64
N ILE A 71 -13.97 -3.96 -1.19
CA ILE A 71 -12.83 -3.31 -1.85
C ILE A 71 -13.20 -2.90 -3.28
N SER A 72 -12.99 -1.63 -3.61
CA SER A 72 -13.20 -1.07 -4.95
C SER A 72 -11.90 -0.88 -5.72
N SER A 73 -10.79 -0.55 -5.06
CA SER A 73 -9.50 -0.36 -5.72
C SER A 73 -8.33 -0.55 -4.76
N ILE A 74 -7.20 -1.04 -5.28
CA ILE A 74 -5.90 -1.00 -4.62
C ILE A 74 -4.95 -0.26 -5.57
N ILE A 75 -4.32 0.81 -5.09
CA ILE A 75 -3.50 1.71 -5.90
C ILE A 75 -2.15 1.85 -5.21
N TYR A 76 -1.06 1.56 -5.95
CA TYR A 76 0.30 1.90 -5.53
C TYR A 76 0.68 3.28 -6.05
N SER A 77 1.41 4.04 -5.26
CA SER A 77 2.01 5.31 -5.64
C SER A 77 3.50 5.25 -5.36
N ASP A 78 4.31 5.34 -6.42
CA ASP A 78 5.75 5.49 -6.31
C ASP A 78 6.06 6.89 -5.76
N ASN A 79 6.65 6.98 -4.58
CA ASN A 79 7.17 8.24 -4.05
C ASN A 79 8.45 8.72 -4.80
N GLU A 80 8.83 8.09 -5.93
CA GLU A 80 10.09 8.38 -6.63
C GLU A 80 9.98 9.20 -7.92
N ASN A 81 8.80 9.56 -8.44
CA ASN A 81 8.70 10.18 -9.78
C ASN A 81 8.12 11.61 -9.90
N LEU A 82 8.08 12.39 -8.81
CA LEU A 82 7.77 13.84 -8.93
C LEU A 82 8.98 14.72 -9.31
N LYS A 83 10.17 14.15 -9.52
CA LYS A 83 11.34 14.91 -10.02
C LYS A 83 11.51 14.88 -11.55
N ASN A 84 10.77 14.03 -12.28
CA ASN A 84 10.94 13.84 -13.72
C ASN A 84 9.75 14.30 -14.58
N ALA A 85 8.77 15.02 -14.04
CA ALA A 85 7.65 15.59 -14.81
C ALA A 85 8.06 16.80 -15.70
N SER A 86 9.32 16.85 -16.16
CA SER A 86 9.88 17.89 -17.05
C SER A 86 9.88 17.50 -18.55
N ILE A 87 9.22 16.41 -18.95
CA ILE A 87 9.39 15.80 -20.29
C ILE A 87 8.15 15.79 -21.20
N PHE A 88 7.10 16.60 -20.95
CA PHE A 88 5.94 16.66 -21.87
C PHE A 88 5.58 18.02 -22.47
N THR A 89 6.42 19.05 -22.34
CA THR A 89 6.08 20.41 -22.84
C THR A 89 6.48 20.71 -24.30
N ARG A 90 6.79 19.72 -25.16
CA ARG A 90 7.31 20.07 -26.50
C ARG A 90 7.02 19.11 -27.65
N ILE A 91 5.76 18.74 -27.90
CA ILE A 91 5.40 18.15 -29.22
C ILE A 91 4.00 18.55 -29.73
N PHE A 92 3.61 19.81 -29.59
CA PHE A 92 2.56 20.38 -30.45
C PHE A 92 3.16 21.52 -31.29
N LYS A 93 3.57 21.17 -32.51
CA LYS A 93 3.62 22.06 -33.67
C LYS A 93 2.92 21.34 -34.83
#